data_AF-A0A0S8FTI9-F1
#
_entry.id   AF-A0A0S8FTI9-F1
#
_cell.length_a   1.000
_cell.length_b   1.000
_cell.length_c   1.000
_cell.angle_alpha   90.00
_cell.angle_beta   90.00
_cell.angle_gamma   90.00
#
_symmetry.space_group_name_H-M   'P 1'
#
loop_
_entity.id
_entity.type
_entity.pdbx_description
1 polymer ?
#
loop_
_entity_poly.entity_id
_entity_poly.type
_entity_poly.pdbx_seq_one_letter_code
_entity_poly.pdbx_strand_id
1 'polypeptide(L)'
;RLFNTAYTDPVNIGNPREFTVKQLAELVNELTGNPGGTKHKDLPEDDPKVRQPDISLARELLDWEPQVAVEDGLKKTLEYFRGLLERSPDASDRVVSE
;
A
#
# COMPACT_ATOMS: atom_id res chain seq x y z
N ARG A 1 11.10 -18.91 7.77
CA ARG A 1 10.35 -19.72 8.75
C ARG A 1 9.31 -18.84 9.41
N LEU A 2 8.04 -19.22 9.35
CA LEU A 2 6.97 -18.53 10.08
C LEU A 2 7.14 -18.82 11.59
N PHE A 3 7.05 -17.79 12.43
CA PHE A 3 7.53 -17.83 13.82
C PHE A 3 6.83 -18.87 14.73
N ASN A 4 5.63 -19.34 14.38
CA ASN A 4 4.81 -20.25 15.21
C ASN A 4 4.32 -21.51 14.46
N THR A 5 5.05 -21.97 13.44
CA THR A 5 4.72 -23.20 12.71
C THR A 5 5.97 -24.01 12.38
N ALA A 6 5.79 -25.32 12.23
CA ALA A 6 6.82 -26.21 11.71
C ALA A 6 7.04 -26.06 10.19
N TYR A 7 6.16 -25.33 9.50
CA TYR A 7 6.27 -25.06 8.07
C TYR A 7 7.46 -24.15 7.74
N THR A 8 8.29 -24.58 6.78
CA THR A 8 9.56 -23.94 6.45
C THR A 8 9.60 -23.23 5.11
N ASP A 9 8.66 -23.55 4.22
CA ASP A 9 8.64 -22.98 2.87
C ASP A 9 8.00 -21.57 2.84
N PRO A 10 8.19 -20.80 1.76
CA PRO A 10 7.59 -19.47 1.63
C PRO A 10 6.06 -19.52 1.66
N VAL A 11 5.46 -18.52 2.31
CA VAL A 11 4.01 -18.32 2.34
C VAL A 11 3.73 -16.88 1.96
N ASN A 12 2.87 -16.68 0.95
CA ASN A 12 2.46 -15.35 0.53
C ASN A 12 1.58 -14.71 1.59
N ILE A 13 1.95 -13.50 2.02
CA ILE A 13 1.15 -12.67 2.93
C ILE A 13 0.89 -11.36 2.20
N GLY A 14 -0.37 -11.08 1.91
CA GLY A 14 -0.77 -9.89 1.19
C GLY A 14 -2.27 -9.83 0.94
N ASN A 15 -2.72 -8.76 0.29
CA ASN A 15 -4.11 -8.59 -0.06
C ASN A 15 -4.40 -9.17 -1.46
N PRO A 16 -5.27 -10.20 -1.58
CA PRO A 16 -5.60 -10.77 -2.89
C PRO A 16 -6.57 -9.89 -3.69
N ARG A 17 -7.16 -8.85 -3.08
CA ARG A 17 -7.99 -7.87 -3.79
C ARG A 17 -7.08 -7.00 -4.65
N GLU A 18 -7.18 -7.19 -5.95
CA GLU A 18 -6.41 -6.42 -6.93
C GLU A 18 -6.88 -4.97 -7.01
N PHE A 19 -5.91 -4.07 -7.18
CA PHE A 19 -6.11 -2.65 -7.44
C PHE A 19 -5.11 -2.19 -8.50
N THR A 20 -5.56 -1.37 -9.43
CA THR A 20 -4.64 -0.68 -10.34
C THR A 20 -3.97 0.49 -9.62
N VAL A 21 -2.76 0.87 -10.07
CA VAL A 21 -2.07 2.09 -9.58
C VAL A 21 -2.95 3.34 -9.78
N LYS A 22 -3.73 3.38 -10.86
CA LYS A 22 -4.67 4.48 -11.14
C LYS A 22 -5.75 4.59 -10.06
N GLN A 23 -6.43 3.48 -9.72
CA GLN A 23 -7.46 3.47 -8.67
C GLN A 23 -6.87 3.87 -7.31
N LEU A 24 -5.66 3.40 -7.00
CA LEU A 24 -4.98 3.79 -5.77
C LEU A 24 -4.68 5.30 -5.74
N ALA A 25 -4.18 5.87 -6.84
CA ALA A 25 -3.90 7.30 -6.95
C ALA A 25 -5.17 8.15 -6.84
N GLU A 26 -6.27 7.74 -7.48
CA GLU A 26 -7.58 8.39 -7.38
C GLU A 26 -8.08 8.41 -5.93
N LEU A 27 -8.02 7.27 -5.24
CA LEU A 27 -8.41 7.15 -3.83
C LEU A 27 -7.55 8.02 -2.91
N VAL A 28 -6.23 8.08 -3.14
CA VAL A 28 -5.34 8.96 -2.38
C VAL A 28 -5.69 10.43 -2.61
N ASN A 29 -5.95 10.84 -3.87
CA ASN A 29 -6.35 12.22 -4.17
C ASN A 29 -7.67 12.59 -3.49
N GLU A 30 -8.66 11.69 -3.49
CA GLU A 30 -9.93 11.88 -2.79
C GLU A 30 -9.73 12.06 -1.29
N LEU A 31 -9.00 11.15 -0.64
CA LEU A 31 -8.78 11.18 0.81
C LEU A 31 -7.96 12.39 1.28
N THR A 32 -7.02 12.84 0.45
CA THR A 32 -6.14 13.99 0.77
C THR A 32 -6.73 15.34 0.38
N GLY A 33 -7.73 15.37 -0.52
CA GLY A 33 -8.19 16.59 -1.17
C GLY A 33 -7.13 17.23 -2.07
N ASN A 34 -6.24 16.43 -2.66
CA ASN A 34 -5.12 16.91 -3.46
C ASN A 34 -5.59 17.68 -4.73
N PRO A 35 -5.34 18.99 -4.84
CA PRO A 35 -5.74 19.77 -6.01
C PRO A 35 -4.86 19.52 -7.24
N GLY A 36 -3.66 18.94 -7.05
CA GLY A 36 -2.69 18.70 -8.13
C GLY A 36 -2.99 17.46 -8.99
N GLY A 37 -3.92 16.60 -8.56
CA GLY A 37 -4.31 15.39 -9.27
C GLY A 37 -3.15 14.41 -9.52
N THR A 38 -3.32 13.56 -10.53
CA THR A 38 -2.34 12.51 -10.91
C THR A 38 -1.65 12.88 -12.22
N LYS A 39 -0.31 12.86 -12.23
CA LYS A 39 0.51 12.96 -13.45
C LYS A 39 0.97 11.58 -13.90
N HIS A 40 0.83 11.28 -15.18
CA HIS A 40 1.27 10.00 -15.75
C HIS A 40 2.73 10.12 -16.19
N LYS A 41 3.52 9.09 -15.89
CA LYS A 41 4.92 8.93 -16.33
C LYS A 41 5.04 7.55 -16.98
N ASP A 42 6.08 7.38 -17.79
CA ASP A 42 6.37 6.09 -18.44
C ASP A 42 6.72 5.03 -17.39
N LEU A 43 6.31 3.79 -17.67
CA LEU A 43 6.59 2.65 -16.80
C LEU A 43 8.08 2.28 -16.90
N PRO A 44 8.79 2.07 -15.77
CA PRO A 44 10.12 1.46 -15.79
C PRO A 44 10.12 0.11 -16.51
N GLU A 45 11.18 -0.22 -17.25
CA GLU A 45 11.24 -1.47 -18.04
C GLU A 45 11.06 -2.74 -17.18
N ASP A 46 11.54 -2.71 -15.93
CA ASP A 46 11.54 -3.86 -15.02
C ASP A 46 10.30 -3.97 -14.12
N ASP A 47 9.29 -3.11 -14.30
CA ASP A 47 8.14 -3.10 -13.40
C ASP A 47 7.11 -4.20 -13.75
N PRO A 48 6.79 -5.10 -12.80
CA PRO A 48 5.77 -6.13 -13.03
C PRO A 48 4.39 -5.48 -13.19
N LYS A 49 3.70 -5.88 -14.26
CA LYS A 49 2.39 -5.31 -14.64
C LYS A 49 1.24 -5.71 -13.72
N VAL A 50 1.38 -6.83 -13.00
CA VAL A 50 0.35 -7.38 -12.12
C VAL A 50 1.00 -7.88 -10.83
N ARG A 51 0.37 -7.57 -9.69
CA ARG A 51 0.77 -8.05 -8.36
C ARG A 51 -0.47 -8.47 -7.58
N GLN A 52 -0.83 -9.75 -7.65
CA GLN A 52 -1.93 -10.34 -6.90
C GLN A 52 -1.44 -11.62 -6.19
N PRO A 53 -1.24 -11.60 -4.87
CA PRO A 53 -0.76 -12.77 -4.15
C PRO A 53 -1.86 -13.84 -4.04
N ASP A 54 -1.54 -15.09 -4.40
CA ASP A 54 -2.32 -16.24 -3.96
C ASP A 54 -2.00 -16.53 -2.50
N ILE A 55 -3.01 -16.36 -1.63
CA ILE A 55 -2.91 -16.54 -0.18
C ILE A 55 -3.60 -17.82 0.32
N SER A 56 -3.91 -18.77 -0.56
CA SER A 56 -4.57 -20.04 -0.20
C SER A 56 -3.82 -20.77 0.92
N LEU A 57 -2.49 -20.80 0.82
CA LEU A 57 -1.63 -21.41 1.84
C LEU A 57 -1.66 -20.67 3.19
N ALA A 58 -1.78 -19.34 3.19
CA ALA A 58 -1.88 -18.58 4.43
C ALA A 58 -3.22 -18.83 5.14
N ARG A 59 -4.30 -18.96 4.38
CA ARG A 59 -5.63 -19.33 4.92
C ARG A 59 -5.62 -20.73 5.52
N GLU A 60 -5.08 -21.71 4.81
CA GLU A 60 -5.05 -23.10 5.27
C GLU A 60 -4.12 -23.29 6.47
N LEU A 61 -2.89 -22.77 6.41
CA LEU A 61 -1.86 -23.02 7.40
C LEU A 61 -2.01 -22.16 8.66
N LEU A 62 -2.48 -20.91 8.51
CA LEU A 62 -2.45 -19.91 9.56
C LEU A 62 -3.83 -19.44 9.99
N ASP A 63 -4.91 -19.92 9.36
CA ASP A 63 -6.27 -19.39 9.51
C ASP A 63 -6.28 -17.85 9.37
N TRP A 64 -5.47 -17.35 8.42
CA TRP A 64 -5.20 -15.93 8.26
C TRP A 64 -5.65 -15.41 6.90
N GLU A 65 -6.26 -14.24 6.92
CA GLU A 65 -6.48 -13.40 5.75
C GLU A 65 -6.58 -11.92 6.16
N PRO A 66 -6.27 -10.97 5.25
CA PRO A 66 -6.31 -9.54 5.56
C PRO A 66 -7.75 -9.07 5.85
N GLN A 67 -7.93 -8.45 7.02
CA GLN A 67 -9.24 -7.98 7.50
C GLN A 67 -9.46 -6.47 7.33
N VAL A 68 -8.42 -5.74 6.91
CA VAL A 68 -8.48 -4.28 6.79
C VAL A 68 -8.60 -3.91 5.32
N ALA A 69 -9.66 -3.17 4.98
CA ALA A 69 -9.86 -2.62 3.65
C ALA A 69 -8.78 -1.59 3.31
N VAL A 70 -8.45 -1.44 2.02
CA VAL A 70 -7.40 -0.50 1.56
C VAL A 70 -7.76 0.92 1.97
N GLU A 71 -9.02 1.29 1.83
CA GLU A 71 -9.59 2.59 2.18
C GLU A 71 -9.35 2.92 3.67
N ASP A 72 -9.56 1.95 4.57
CA ASP A 72 -9.36 2.14 6.01
C ASP A 72 -7.88 2.19 6.39
N GLY A 73 -7.05 1.38 5.72
CA GLY A 73 -5.59 1.44 5.87
C GLY A 73 -5.02 2.79 5.43
N LEU A 74 -5.53 3.34 4.32
CA LEU A 74 -5.12 4.65 3.80
C LEU A 74 -5.54 5.80 4.72
N LYS A 75 -6.74 5.76 5.32
CA LYS A 75 -7.15 6.77 6.31
C LYS A 75 -6.21 6.83 7.51
N LYS A 76 -5.80 5.67 8.05
CA LYS A 76 -4.82 5.59 9.14
C LYS A 76 -3.44 6.11 8.72
N THR A 77 -3.03 5.76 7.51
CA THR A 77 -1.77 6.26 6.92
C THR A 77 -1.79 7.78 6.78
N LEU A 78 -2.91 8.35 6.32
CA LEU A 78 -3.10 9.79 6.19
C LEU A 78 -3.03 10.51 7.54
N GLU A 79 -3.69 9.97 8.56
CA GLU A 79 -3.64 10.50 9.93
C GLU A 79 -2.20 10.52 10.47
N TYR A 80 -1.45 9.43 10.27
CA TYR A 80 -0.04 9.34 10.65
C TYR A 80 0.80 10.46 10.00
N PHE A 81 0.66 10.65 8.68
CA PHE A 81 1.43 11.67 7.96
C PHE A 81 1.01 13.10 8.33
N ARG A 82 -0.28 13.37 8.60
CA ARG A 82 -0.72 14.67 9.12
C ARG A 82 -0.03 15.00 10.45
N GLY A 83 -0.03 14.05 11.39
CA GLY A 83 0.67 14.24 12.66
C GLY A 83 2.19 14.38 12.51
N LEU A 84 2.79 13.71 11.52
CA LEU A 84 4.23 13.85 11.24
C LEU A 84 4.59 15.26 10.75
N LEU A 85 3.78 15.81 9.84
CA LEU A 85 3.97 17.16 9.28
C LEU A 85 3.74 18.26 10.33
N GLU A 86 2.77 18.09 11.22
CA GLU A 86 2.55 19.01 12.35
C GLU A 86 3.73 19.05 13.32
N ARG A 87 4.40 17.91 13.54
CA ARG A 87 5.57 17.81 14.43
C ARG A 87 6.89 18.22 13.78
N SER A 88 6.93 18.36 12.46
CA SER A 88 8.15 18.69 11.70
C SER A 88 7.81 19.60 10.52
N PRO A 89 7.54 20.90 10.78
CA PRO A 89 7.11 21.85 9.75
C PRO A 89 8.14 22.07 8.64
N ASP A 90 9.44 21.82 8.87
CA ASP A 90 10.51 21.93 7.87
C ASP A 90 10.44 20.87 6.74
N ALA A 91 9.55 19.88 6.82
CA ALA A 91 9.42 18.86 5.78
C ALA A 91 8.83 19.39 4.46
N SER A 92 8.20 20.57 4.46
CA SER A 92 7.63 21.18 3.24
C SER A 92 8.68 21.66 2.23
N ASP A 93 9.94 21.83 2.65
CA ASP A 93 11.04 22.32 1.79
C ASP A 93 11.73 21.23 0.96
N ARG A 94 11.29 19.97 1.07
CA ARG A 94 11.86 18.84 0.31
C ARG A 94 10.99 18.37 -0.85
N VAL A 95 10.10 19.22 -1.38
CA VAL A 95 9.45 18.94 -2.66
C VAL A 95 10.54 18.78 -3.70
N VAL A 96 10.81 17.53 -4.08
CA VAL A 96 11.83 17.15 -5.04
C VAL A 96 11.48 17.84 -6.36
N SER A 97 12.30 18.82 -6.70
CA SER A 97 12.34 19.43 -8.03
C SER A 97 12.84 18.38 -9.02
N GLU A 98 11.91 17.77 -9.74
CA GLU A 98 12.14 17.08 -11.02
C GLU A 98 11.03 17.44 -12.02
#